data_AF-A0A383B253-F1
#
_entry.id   AF-A0A383B253-F1
#
_cell.length_a   1.000
_cell.length_b   1.000
_cell.length_c   1.000
_cell.angle_alpha   90.00
_cell.angle_beta   90.00
_cell.angle_gamma   90.00
#
_symmetry.space_group_name_H-M   'P 1'
#
loop_
_entity.id
_entity.type
_entity.pdbx_description
1 polymer ?
#
loop_
_entity_poly.entity_id
_entity_poly.type
_entity_poly.pdbx_seq_one_letter_code
_entity_poly.pdbx_strand_id
1 'polypeptide(L)'
;MRALVAGQIVAVGENFVDGGWVREGDLLAQIDPFEFDAAVASGEAQVLEAGARLTEIGAQIDAELSNLTYGREQLEIAERELQRREVLANDKVVSEKALDDARLERNERARTVALSERNLQMLHASAERQQAVIAQTEVALRRARRDLRNTRLLAPFDGFLTETGAAIGKSLPVNGQVARLIDLSQLEAKFHLSDDEFGRLVHPLEGLLKRPARVVWRVGTELFRYDAEVARVEAEIDAASGGIQ
;
A
#
# COMPACT_ATOMS: atom_id res chain seq x y z
N MET A 1 -0.17 -7.42 -21.41
CA MET A 1 -0.96 -7.25 -20.17
C MET A 1 -1.15 -8.58 -19.48
N ARG A 2 -0.96 -8.62 -18.16
CA ARG A 2 -1.15 -9.83 -17.33
C ARG A 2 -2.06 -9.55 -16.15
N ALA A 3 -2.78 -10.56 -15.70
CA ALA A 3 -3.65 -10.47 -14.52
C ALA A 3 -2.83 -10.42 -13.22
N LEU A 4 -3.20 -9.52 -12.29
CA LEU A 4 -2.53 -9.40 -10.99
C LEU A 4 -3.23 -10.22 -9.89
N VAL A 5 -4.48 -10.60 -10.12
CA VAL A 5 -5.27 -11.47 -9.25
C VAL A 5 -5.79 -12.65 -10.06
N ALA A 6 -6.05 -13.77 -9.38
CA ALA A 6 -6.64 -14.94 -10.01
C ALA A 6 -8.18 -14.89 -9.91
N GLY A 7 -8.85 -15.50 -10.87
CA GLY A 7 -10.31 -15.66 -10.83
C GLY A 7 -10.92 -15.89 -12.21
N GLN A 8 -12.23 -16.07 -12.22
CA GLN A 8 -13.00 -16.30 -13.44
C GLN A 8 -13.36 -14.97 -14.11
N ILE A 9 -13.23 -14.91 -15.43
CA ILE A 9 -13.63 -13.74 -16.23
C ILE A 9 -15.15 -13.74 -16.38
N VAL A 10 -15.79 -12.65 -15.97
CA VAL A 10 -17.24 -12.45 -16.06
C VAL A 10 -17.63 -11.48 -17.17
N ALA A 11 -16.73 -10.58 -17.57
CA ALA A 11 -16.95 -9.67 -18.69
C ALA A 11 -15.65 -9.40 -19.48
N VAL A 12 -15.81 -9.05 -20.75
CA VAL A 12 -14.74 -8.58 -21.64
C VAL A 12 -15.16 -7.26 -22.29
N GLY A 13 -14.18 -6.44 -22.68
CA GLY A 13 -14.43 -5.18 -23.37
C GLY A 13 -15.11 -5.37 -24.72
N GLU A 14 -15.84 -4.36 -25.18
CA GLU A 14 -16.53 -4.38 -26.48
C GLU A 14 -15.54 -4.55 -27.65
N ASN A 15 -14.39 -3.86 -27.58
CA ASN A 15 -13.31 -3.97 -28.58
C ASN A 15 -12.27 -5.04 -28.23
N PHE A 16 -12.56 -5.96 -27.30
CA PHE A 16 -11.63 -7.00 -26.87
C PHE A 16 -11.57 -8.17 -27.87
N VAL A 17 -11.01 -7.89 -29.04
CA VAL A 17 -10.80 -8.83 -30.16
C VAL A 17 -9.41 -8.64 -30.73
N ASP A 18 -8.84 -9.67 -31.33
CA ASP A 18 -7.56 -9.55 -32.04
C ASP A 18 -7.68 -8.53 -33.19
N GLY A 19 -6.80 -7.52 -33.20
CA GLY A 19 -6.86 -6.38 -34.11
C GLY A 19 -7.79 -5.24 -33.64
N GLY A 20 -8.46 -5.39 -32.49
CA GLY A 20 -9.31 -4.36 -31.90
C GLY A 20 -8.51 -3.17 -31.37
N TRP A 21 -9.01 -1.95 -31.61
CA TRP A 21 -8.44 -0.72 -31.07
C TRP A 21 -9.06 -0.40 -29.70
N VAL A 22 -8.20 -0.08 -28.73
CA VAL A 22 -8.59 0.33 -27.38
C VAL A 22 -7.90 1.63 -26.99
N ARG A 23 -8.56 2.42 -26.14
CA ARG A 23 -8.00 3.63 -25.53
C ARG A 23 -7.52 3.37 -24.12
N GLU A 24 -6.63 4.21 -23.62
CA GLU A 24 -6.24 4.23 -22.22
C GLU A 24 -7.49 4.28 -21.32
N GLY A 25 -7.55 3.38 -20.33
CA GLY A 25 -8.68 3.26 -19.42
C GLY A 25 -9.83 2.37 -19.91
N ASP A 26 -9.82 1.93 -21.17
CA ASP A 26 -10.86 1.01 -21.67
C ASP A 26 -10.79 -0.33 -20.92
N LEU A 27 -11.96 -0.88 -20.58
CA LEU A 27 -12.06 -2.20 -19.95
C LEU A 27 -11.68 -3.27 -20.97
N LEU A 28 -10.70 -4.10 -20.63
CA LEU A 28 -10.27 -5.24 -21.44
C LEU A 28 -10.92 -6.53 -20.97
N ALA A 29 -10.82 -6.80 -19.67
CA ALA A 29 -11.46 -7.94 -19.04
C ALA A 29 -11.79 -7.63 -17.58
N GLN A 30 -12.83 -8.28 -17.06
CA GLN A 30 -13.21 -8.21 -15.66
C GLN A 30 -13.25 -9.61 -15.05
N ILE A 31 -12.48 -9.78 -13.99
CA ILE A 31 -12.52 -10.95 -13.11
C ILE A 31 -13.70 -10.76 -12.14
N ASP A 32 -14.36 -11.85 -11.75
CA ASP A 32 -15.46 -11.85 -10.78
C ASP A 32 -15.05 -11.09 -9.50
N PRO A 33 -15.71 -9.96 -9.19
CA PRO A 33 -15.33 -9.13 -8.06
C PRO A 33 -15.91 -9.64 -6.74
N PHE A 34 -16.84 -10.61 -6.74
CA PHE A 34 -17.65 -10.95 -5.57
C PHE A 34 -16.82 -11.24 -4.30
N GLU A 35 -15.82 -12.11 -4.40
CA GLU A 35 -14.95 -12.45 -3.27
C GLU A 35 -14.07 -11.27 -2.84
N PHE A 36 -13.69 -10.38 -3.76
CA PHE A 36 -12.88 -9.20 -3.47
C PHE A 36 -13.71 -8.11 -2.80
N ASP A 37 -14.95 -7.90 -3.22
CA ASP A 37 -15.90 -7.00 -2.57
C ASP A 37 -16.20 -7.48 -1.14
N ALA A 38 -16.43 -8.78 -0.96
CA ALA A 38 -16.60 -9.39 0.35
C ALA A 38 -15.37 -9.20 1.25
N ALA A 39 -14.16 -9.35 0.68
CA ALA A 39 -12.92 -9.10 1.41
C ALA A 39 -12.75 -7.63 1.83
N VAL A 40 -13.17 -6.67 0.98
CA VAL A 40 -13.19 -5.24 1.33
C VAL A 40 -14.18 -4.99 2.47
N ALA A 41 -15.41 -5.49 2.36
CA ALA A 41 -16.43 -5.33 3.40
C ALA A 41 -15.98 -5.93 4.75
N SER A 42 -15.38 -7.12 4.73
CA SER A 42 -14.79 -7.75 5.92
C SER A 42 -13.66 -6.91 6.52
N GLY A 43 -12.77 -6.37 5.68
CA GLY A 43 -11.70 -5.47 6.13
C GLY A 43 -12.22 -4.17 6.74
N GLU A 44 -13.29 -3.59 6.21
CA GLU A 44 -13.94 -2.39 6.76
C GLU A 44 -14.55 -2.68 8.14
N ALA A 45 -15.22 -3.82 8.29
CA ALA A 45 -15.77 -4.25 9.57
C ALA A 45 -14.68 -4.46 10.63
N GLN A 46 -13.53 -5.04 10.26
CA GLN A 46 -12.40 -5.23 11.18
C GLN A 46 -11.80 -3.91 11.66
N VAL A 47 -11.64 -2.93 10.76
CA VAL A 47 -11.18 -1.59 11.14
C VAL A 47 -12.17 -0.92 12.10
N LEU A 48 -13.47 -1.06 11.84
CA LEU A 48 -14.53 -0.52 12.71
C LEU A 48 -14.50 -1.17 14.10
N GLU A 49 -14.41 -2.50 14.18
CA GLU A 49 -14.31 -3.23 15.45
C GLU A 49 -13.06 -2.81 16.23
N ALA A 50 -11.91 -2.71 15.56
CA ALA A 50 -10.66 -2.28 16.18
C ALA A 50 -10.75 -0.84 16.71
N GLY A 51 -11.43 0.05 15.99
CA GLY A 51 -11.70 1.43 16.43
C GLY A 51 -12.66 1.51 17.61
N ALA A 52 -13.71 0.68 17.63
CA ALA A 52 -14.63 0.59 18.76
C ALA A 52 -13.92 0.14 20.03
N ARG A 53 -13.00 -0.84 19.93
CA ARG A 53 -12.18 -1.28 21.07
C ARG A 53 -11.25 -0.19 21.59
N LEU A 54 -10.66 0.62 20.71
CA LEU A 54 -9.86 1.77 21.15
C LEU A 54 -10.72 2.81 21.89
N THR A 55 -11.96 3.02 21.43
CA THR A 55 -12.92 3.92 22.09
C THR A 55 -13.28 3.41 23.50
N GLU A 56 -13.49 2.11 23.66
CA GLU A 56 -13.72 1.47 24.97
C GLU A 56 -12.53 1.68 25.92
N ILE A 57 -11.29 1.48 25.43
CA ILE A 57 -10.07 1.75 26.22
C ILE A 57 -10.00 3.24 26.61
N GLY A 58 -10.38 4.14 25.70
CA GLY A 58 -10.47 5.58 25.99
C GLY A 58 -11.42 5.89 27.15
N ALA A 59 -12.61 5.30 27.15
CA ALA A 59 -13.57 5.45 28.25
C ALA A 59 -13.03 4.90 29.59
N GLN A 60 -12.27 3.79 29.55
CA GLN A 60 -11.60 3.26 30.74
C GLN A 60 -10.50 4.18 31.26
N ILE A 61 -9.74 4.83 30.37
CA ILE A 61 -8.74 5.85 30.72
C ILE A 61 -9.42 7.03 31.42
N ASP A 62 -10.51 7.55 30.87
CA ASP A 62 -11.24 8.69 31.45
C ASP A 62 -11.82 8.37 32.84
N ALA A 63 -12.34 7.15 33.02
CA ALA A 63 -12.80 6.66 34.31
C ALA A 63 -11.63 6.57 35.32
N GLU A 64 -10.47 6.04 34.90
CA GLU A 64 -9.32 5.91 35.78
C GLU A 64 -8.68 7.26 36.13
N LEU A 65 -8.70 8.24 35.21
CA LEU A 65 -8.30 9.61 35.49
C LEU A 65 -9.17 10.27 36.55
N SER A 66 -10.48 9.99 36.53
CA SER A 66 -11.42 10.47 37.54
C SER A 66 -11.11 9.84 38.92
N ASN A 67 -10.85 8.53 38.96
CA ASN A 67 -10.43 7.83 40.18
C ASN A 67 -9.11 8.38 40.73
N LEU A 68 -8.14 8.62 39.85
CA LEU A 68 -6.83 9.16 40.21
C LEU A 68 -6.95 10.58 40.77
N THR A 69 -7.80 11.41 40.17
CA THR A 69 -8.06 12.78 40.66
C THR A 69 -8.64 12.74 42.07
N TYR A 70 -9.69 11.94 42.30
CA TYR A 70 -10.25 11.74 43.63
C TYR A 70 -9.22 11.19 44.63
N GLY A 71 -8.43 10.20 44.23
CA GLY A 71 -7.37 9.62 45.06
C GLY A 71 -6.30 10.65 45.47
N ARG A 72 -5.91 11.53 44.55
CA ARG A 72 -4.93 12.60 44.81
C ARG A 72 -5.46 13.65 45.77
N GLU A 73 -6.72 14.06 45.64
CA GLU A 73 -7.36 14.98 46.58
C GLU A 73 -7.41 14.40 48.00
N GLN A 74 -7.73 13.11 48.14
CA GLN A 74 -7.74 12.42 49.44
C GLN A 74 -6.34 12.29 50.04
N LEU A 75 -5.33 12.01 49.21
CA LEU A 75 -3.93 11.98 49.64
C LEU A 75 -3.49 13.36 50.14
N GLU A 76 -3.82 14.43 49.42
CA GLU A 76 -3.46 15.80 49.81
C GLU A 76 -4.08 16.18 51.17
N ILE A 77 -5.33 15.81 51.44
CA ILE A 77 -5.97 16.03 52.74
C ILE A 77 -5.22 15.28 53.85
N ALA A 78 -4.88 14.00 53.62
CA ALA A 78 -4.14 13.18 54.59
C ALA A 78 -2.72 13.71 54.84
N GLU A 79 -2.05 14.23 53.80
CA GLU A 79 -0.73 14.86 53.91
C GLU A 79 -0.78 16.14 54.76
N ARG A 80 -1.77 17.00 54.53
CA ARG A 80 -1.95 18.22 55.34
C ARG A 80 -2.27 17.91 56.80
N GLU A 81 -3.06 16.86 57.07
CA GLU A 81 -3.36 16.41 58.43
C GLU A 81 -2.12 15.83 59.13
N LEU A 82 -1.35 14.99 58.43
CA LEU A 82 -0.08 14.47 58.95
C LEU A 82 0.88 15.61 59.28
N GLN A 83 1.06 16.57 58.36
CA GLN A 83 1.91 17.74 58.58
C GLN A 83 1.49 18.53 59.82
N ARG A 84 0.18 18.73 60.02
CA ARG A 84 -0.35 19.43 61.20
C ARG A 84 -0.04 18.68 62.49
N ARG A 85 -0.18 17.35 62.50
CA ARG A 85 0.14 16.51 63.66
C ARG A 85 1.63 16.47 63.95
N GLU A 86 2.49 16.47 62.93
CA GLU A 86 3.95 16.54 63.10
C GLU A 86 4.36 17.83 63.81
N VAL A 87 3.77 18.97 63.43
CA VAL A 87 4.00 20.25 64.12
C VAL A 87 3.55 20.18 65.58
N LEU A 88 2.33 19.69 65.86
CA LEU A 88 1.81 19.56 67.22
C LEU A 88 2.58 18.54 68.08
N ALA A 89 3.19 17.52 67.46
CA ALA A 89 3.98 16.51 68.14
C ALA A 89 5.30 17.11 68.65
N ASN A 90 5.92 18.00 67.85
CA ASN A 90 7.11 18.74 68.27
C ASN A 90 6.84 19.62 69.50
N ASP A 91 5.63 20.20 69.57
CA ASP A 91 5.16 20.97 70.74
C ASP A 91 4.70 20.07 71.91
N LYS A 92 4.84 18.74 71.80
CA LYS A 92 4.42 17.71 72.78
C LYS A 92 2.91 17.71 73.09
N VAL A 93 2.08 18.20 72.17
CA VAL A 93 0.62 18.32 72.33
C VAL A 93 -0.13 17.05 71.91
N VAL A 94 0.46 16.23 71.03
CA VAL A 94 -0.14 14.97 70.55
C VAL A 94 0.72 13.75 70.88
N SER A 95 0.09 12.57 70.97
CA SER A 95 0.79 11.31 71.26
C SER A 95 1.48 10.73 70.02
N GLU A 96 2.52 9.93 70.25
CA GLU A 96 3.23 9.18 69.18
C GLU A 96 2.28 8.28 68.40
N LYS A 97 1.35 7.60 69.10
CA LYS A 97 0.30 6.79 68.47
C LYS A 97 -0.54 7.60 67.48
N ALA A 98 -0.95 8.82 67.83
CA ALA A 98 -1.78 9.65 66.95
C ALA A 98 -1.02 10.11 65.69
N LEU A 99 0.31 10.27 65.79
CA LEU A 99 1.16 10.55 64.65
C LEU A 99 1.32 9.32 63.74
N ASP A 100 1.57 8.15 64.32
CA ASP A 100 1.69 6.90 63.57
C ASP A 100 0.37 6.51 62.87
N ASP A 101 -0.78 6.73 63.51
CA ASP A 101 -2.10 6.52 62.92
C ASP A 101 -2.28 7.42 61.66
N ALA A 102 -1.84 8.69 61.71
CA ALA A 102 -1.90 9.60 60.55
C ALA A 102 -0.90 9.23 59.43
N ARG A 103 0.29 8.73 59.80
CA ARG A 103 1.26 8.21 58.82
C ARG A 103 0.71 7.00 58.08
N LEU A 104 0.06 6.08 58.79
CA LEU A 104 -0.58 4.91 58.20
C LEU A 104 -1.66 5.33 57.19
N GLU A 105 -2.55 6.25 57.58
CA GLU A 105 -3.60 6.74 56.69
C GLU A 105 -3.03 7.40 55.43
N ARG A 106 -2.03 8.28 55.55
CA ARG A 106 -1.35 8.88 54.39
C ARG A 106 -0.75 7.82 53.48
N ASN A 107 -0.08 6.81 54.03
CA ASN A 107 0.52 5.73 53.26
C ASN A 107 -0.54 4.88 52.52
N GLU A 108 -1.70 4.64 53.12
CA GLU A 108 -2.82 3.93 52.48
C GLU A 108 -3.40 4.74 51.30
N ARG A 109 -3.58 6.06 51.45
CA ARG A 109 -3.99 6.95 50.35
C ARG A 109 -2.95 6.98 49.24
N ALA A 110 -1.67 7.10 49.60
CA ALA A 110 -0.57 7.12 48.64
C ALA A 110 -0.50 5.80 47.84
N ARG A 111 -0.71 4.67 48.50
CA ARG A 111 -0.79 3.36 47.84
C ARG A 111 -1.95 3.30 46.85
N THR A 112 -3.10 3.88 47.20
CA THR A 112 -4.27 3.93 46.31
C THR A 112 -3.97 4.73 45.05
N VAL A 113 -3.37 5.92 45.20
CA VAL A 113 -2.91 6.75 44.06
C VAL A 113 -1.91 5.99 43.18
N ALA A 114 -0.88 5.38 43.79
CA ALA A 114 0.15 4.65 43.05
C ALA A 114 -0.42 3.45 42.27
N LEU A 115 -1.45 2.78 42.79
CA LEU A 115 -2.16 1.72 42.08
C LEU A 115 -2.92 2.28 40.87
N SER A 116 -3.62 3.40 41.02
CA SER A 116 -4.33 4.04 39.92
C SER A 116 -3.41 4.56 38.82
N GLU A 117 -2.26 5.15 39.19
CA GLU A 117 -1.25 5.57 38.20
C GLU A 117 -0.72 4.38 37.40
N ARG A 118 -0.47 3.25 38.06
CA ARG A 118 -0.05 2.02 37.39
C ARG A 118 -1.12 1.47 36.46
N ASN A 119 -2.39 1.51 36.86
CA ASN A 119 -3.51 1.09 36.01
C ASN A 119 -3.62 1.99 34.77
N LEU A 120 -3.51 3.30 34.95
CA LEU A 120 -3.53 4.27 33.86
C LEU A 120 -2.38 4.02 32.87
N GLN A 121 -1.17 3.74 33.36
CA GLN A 121 -0.04 3.38 32.51
C GLN A 121 -0.31 2.11 31.68
N MET A 122 -0.92 1.10 32.31
CA MET A 122 -1.31 -0.14 31.61
C MET A 122 -2.38 0.11 30.54
N LEU A 123 -3.36 0.98 30.81
CA LEU A 123 -4.39 1.36 29.85
C LEU A 123 -3.82 2.14 28.67
N HIS A 124 -2.90 3.09 28.91
CA HIS A 124 -2.20 3.78 27.84
C HIS A 124 -1.39 2.83 26.95
N ALA A 125 -0.63 1.91 27.55
CA ALA A 125 0.09 0.89 26.78
C ALA A 125 -0.89 -0.03 26.01
N SER A 126 -2.09 -0.28 26.54
CA SER A 126 -3.14 -1.01 25.84
C SER A 126 -3.69 -0.23 24.65
N ALA A 127 -3.91 1.08 24.79
CA ALA A 127 -4.35 1.97 23.72
C ALA A 127 -3.33 2.03 22.58
N GLU A 128 -2.04 2.17 22.89
CA GLU A 128 -0.96 2.14 21.89
C GLU A 128 -0.91 0.82 21.12
N ARG A 129 -1.02 -0.32 21.82
CA ARG A 129 -1.13 -1.64 21.17
C ARG A 129 -2.36 -1.72 20.26
N GLN A 130 -3.50 -1.20 20.71
CA GLN A 130 -4.72 -1.20 19.90
C GLN A 130 -4.61 -0.30 18.67
N GLN A 131 -3.92 0.84 18.77
CA GLN A 131 -3.61 1.68 17.61
C GLN A 131 -2.75 0.95 16.58
N ALA A 132 -1.76 0.17 17.02
CA ALA A 132 -0.97 -0.67 16.12
C ALA A 132 -1.83 -1.73 15.40
N VAL A 133 -2.82 -2.32 16.10
CA VAL A 133 -3.80 -3.23 15.49
C VAL A 133 -4.65 -2.52 14.45
N ILE A 134 -5.16 -1.31 14.74
CA ILE A 134 -5.90 -0.49 13.76
C ILE A 134 -5.03 -0.25 12.52
N ALA A 135 -3.78 0.20 12.68
CA ALA A 135 -2.88 0.43 11.57
C ALA A 135 -2.65 -0.83 10.71
N GLN A 136 -2.53 -2.00 11.33
CA GLN A 136 -2.40 -3.29 10.63
C GLN A 136 -3.67 -3.65 9.86
N THR A 137 -4.85 -3.52 10.47
CA THR A 137 -6.14 -3.82 9.82
C THR A 137 -6.43 -2.87 8.66
N GLU A 138 -6.05 -1.60 8.76
CA GLU A 138 -6.13 -0.65 7.65
C GLU A 138 -5.21 -1.04 6.48
N VAL A 139 -3.99 -1.53 6.76
CA VAL A 139 -3.11 -2.06 5.70
C VAL A 139 -3.77 -3.24 5.00
N ALA A 140 -4.39 -4.15 5.74
CA ALA A 140 -5.12 -5.29 5.18
C ALA A 140 -6.29 -4.82 4.29
N LEU A 141 -7.08 -3.85 4.76
CA LEU A 141 -8.15 -3.23 3.97
C LEU A 141 -7.63 -2.57 2.69
N ARG A 142 -6.51 -1.84 2.76
CA ARG A 142 -5.88 -1.23 1.57
C ARG A 142 -5.45 -2.27 0.55
N ARG A 143 -4.96 -3.45 1.00
CA ARG A 143 -4.63 -4.58 0.12
C ARG A 143 -5.89 -5.14 -0.53
N ALA A 144 -6.93 -5.46 0.24
CA ALA A 144 -8.21 -5.94 -0.29
C ALA A 144 -8.80 -4.99 -1.35
N ARG A 145 -8.78 -3.67 -1.08
CA ARG A 145 -9.23 -2.65 -2.05
C ARG A 145 -8.38 -2.61 -3.31
N ARG A 146 -7.07 -2.86 -3.21
CA ARG A 146 -6.19 -2.95 -4.38
C ARG A 146 -6.50 -4.19 -5.19
N ASP A 147 -6.70 -5.33 -4.55
CA ASP A 147 -7.03 -6.58 -5.21
C ASP A 147 -8.38 -6.48 -5.92
N LEU A 148 -9.37 -5.84 -5.29
CA LEU A 148 -10.64 -5.49 -5.94
C LEU A 148 -10.43 -4.62 -7.19
N ARG A 149 -9.60 -3.57 -7.13
CA ARG A 149 -9.30 -2.76 -8.33
C ARG A 149 -8.63 -3.59 -9.42
N ASN A 150 -7.76 -4.52 -9.05
CA ASN A 150 -7.05 -5.40 -9.97
C ASN A 150 -7.95 -6.43 -10.66
N THR A 151 -9.21 -6.61 -10.20
CA THR A 151 -10.21 -7.41 -10.92
C THR A 151 -10.61 -6.78 -12.25
N ARG A 152 -10.49 -5.45 -12.37
CA ARG A 152 -10.77 -4.69 -13.59
C ARG A 152 -9.47 -4.44 -14.33
N LEU A 153 -9.29 -5.14 -15.45
CA LEU A 153 -8.12 -5.02 -16.30
C LEU A 153 -8.39 -3.92 -17.32
N LEU A 154 -7.79 -2.75 -17.12
CA LEU A 154 -7.91 -1.59 -18.01
C LEU A 154 -6.70 -1.45 -18.92
N ALA A 155 -6.89 -0.91 -20.12
CA ALA A 155 -5.79 -0.59 -21.03
C ALA A 155 -4.89 0.52 -20.44
N PRO A 156 -3.56 0.31 -20.35
CA PRO A 156 -2.62 1.30 -19.81
C PRO A 156 -2.27 2.44 -20.78
N PHE A 157 -2.57 2.29 -22.08
CA PHE A 157 -2.32 3.28 -23.13
C PHE A 157 -3.18 2.93 -24.36
N ASP A 158 -3.28 3.85 -25.31
CA ASP A 158 -3.97 3.67 -26.59
C ASP A 158 -3.24 2.68 -27.51
N GLY A 159 -3.93 1.70 -28.09
CA GLY A 159 -3.27 0.76 -28.99
C GLY A 159 -4.15 -0.35 -29.56
N PHE A 160 -3.53 -1.25 -30.33
CA PHE A 160 -4.18 -2.43 -30.86
C PHE A 160 -3.93 -3.67 -30.01
N LEU A 161 -4.97 -4.49 -29.86
CA LEU A 161 -4.91 -5.77 -29.18
C LEU A 161 -4.41 -6.89 -30.10
N THR A 162 -3.53 -7.72 -29.58
CA THR A 162 -3.05 -8.97 -30.19
C THR A 162 -3.00 -10.05 -29.11
N GLU A 163 -3.09 -11.32 -29.51
CA GLU A 163 -2.99 -12.47 -28.60
C GLU A 163 -3.96 -12.37 -27.40
N THR A 164 -5.25 -12.19 -27.69
CA THR A 164 -6.30 -12.17 -26.66
C THR A 164 -6.45 -13.56 -26.00
N GLY A 165 -5.93 -13.67 -24.78
CA GLY A 165 -5.93 -14.91 -23.97
C GLY A 165 -7.09 -15.02 -22.98
N ALA A 166 -7.92 -13.98 -22.89
CA ALA A 166 -9.05 -13.88 -21.97
C ALA A 166 -10.39 -14.11 -22.71
N ALA A 167 -11.31 -14.85 -22.09
CA ALA A 167 -12.66 -15.06 -22.59
C ALA A 167 -13.63 -15.22 -21.41
N ILE A 168 -14.89 -14.83 -21.58
CA ILE A 168 -15.92 -15.00 -20.55
C ILE A 168 -16.00 -16.49 -20.16
N GLY A 169 -16.05 -16.74 -18.85
CA GLY A 169 -16.11 -18.09 -18.28
C GLY A 169 -14.74 -18.74 -18.05
N LYS A 170 -13.66 -18.19 -18.63
CA LYS A 170 -12.30 -18.71 -18.42
C LYS A 170 -11.73 -18.25 -17.08
N SER A 171 -11.03 -19.14 -16.38
CA SER A 171 -10.27 -18.80 -15.17
C SER A 171 -8.85 -18.38 -15.54
N LEU A 172 -8.40 -17.25 -15.00
CA LEU A 172 -7.03 -16.77 -15.14
C LEU A 172 -6.27 -16.97 -13.83
N PRO A 173 -5.04 -17.54 -13.87
CA PRO A 173 -4.14 -17.52 -12.74
C PRO A 173 -3.52 -16.12 -12.56
N VAL A 174 -2.88 -15.90 -11.41
CA VAL A 174 -1.99 -14.75 -11.22
C VAL A 174 -0.90 -14.79 -12.30
N ASN A 175 -0.60 -13.63 -12.88
CA ASN A 175 0.29 -13.44 -14.02
C ASN A 175 -0.15 -14.10 -15.34
N GLY A 176 -1.40 -14.56 -15.42
CA GLY A 176 -2.01 -15.07 -16.66
C GLY A 176 -2.05 -13.99 -17.75
N GLN A 177 -1.76 -14.37 -18.99
CA GLN A 177 -1.80 -13.46 -20.13
C GLN A 177 -3.25 -13.14 -20.49
N VAL A 178 -3.57 -11.83 -20.52
CA VAL A 178 -4.89 -11.31 -20.85
C VAL A 178 -4.92 -10.92 -22.32
N ALA A 179 -4.03 -10.02 -22.72
CA ALA A 179 -3.82 -9.57 -24.10
C ALA A 179 -2.45 -8.90 -24.23
N ARG A 180 -1.97 -8.72 -25.46
CA ARG A 180 -0.81 -7.89 -25.80
C ARG A 180 -1.31 -6.60 -26.47
N LEU A 181 -0.92 -5.44 -25.93
CA LEU A 181 -1.21 -4.14 -26.54
C LEU A 181 0.02 -3.64 -27.29
N ILE A 182 -0.20 -3.10 -28.49
CA ILE A 182 0.83 -2.50 -29.33
C ILE A 182 0.52 -1.02 -29.47
N ASP A 183 1.46 -0.17 -29.03
CA ASP A 183 1.42 1.28 -29.21
C ASP A 183 1.88 1.62 -30.64
N LEU A 184 1.01 2.27 -31.42
CA LEU A 184 1.35 2.69 -32.78
C LEU A 184 2.15 4.00 -32.84
N SER A 185 2.19 4.77 -31.76
CA SER A 185 2.94 6.02 -31.72
C SER A 185 4.45 5.80 -31.65
N GLN A 186 4.88 4.59 -31.29
CA GLN A 186 6.28 4.22 -31.07
C GLN A 186 6.66 2.95 -31.84
N LEU A 187 6.35 2.92 -33.14
CA LEU A 187 6.77 1.82 -34.00
C LEU A 187 8.26 1.94 -34.35
N GLU A 188 9.05 0.93 -33.97
CA GLU A 188 10.45 0.80 -34.36
C GLU A 188 10.58 -0.18 -35.54
N ALA A 189 11.35 0.20 -36.55
CA ALA A 189 11.72 -0.70 -37.65
C ALA A 189 13.10 -1.31 -37.35
N LYS A 190 13.14 -2.62 -37.09
CA LYS A 190 14.40 -3.37 -36.92
C LYS A 190 14.91 -3.86 -38.27
N PHE A 191 16.19 -3.61 -38.55
CA PHE A 191 16.89 -4.10 -39.73
C PHE A 191 18.26 -4.64 -39.32
N HIS A 192 18.82 -5.51 -40.14
CA HIS A 192 20.12 -6.12 -39.89
C HIS A 192 21.13 -5.56 -40.89
N LEU A 193 22.34 -5.27 -40.45
CA LEU A 193 23.45 -4.85 -41.31
C LEU A 193 24.53 -5.93 -41.32
N SER A 194 25.09 -6.20 -42.49
CA SER A 194 26.32 -7.00 -42.59
C SER A 194 27.52 -6.24 -42.03
N ASP A 195 28.58 -6.95 -41.65
CA ASP A 195 29.83 -6.35 -41.15
C ASP A 195 30.43 -5.32 -42.12
N ASP A 196 30.34 -5.56 -43.43
CA ASP A 196 30.82 -4.63 -44.45
C ASP A 196 29.97 -3.35 -44.50
N GLU A 197 28.64 -3.47 -44.39
CA GLU A 197 27.73 -2.32 -44.37
C GLU A 197 27.87 -1.51 -43.08
N PHE A 198 27.97 -2.19 -41.94
CA PHE A 198 28.21 -1.56 -40.64
C PHE A 198 29.57 -0.84 -40.62
N GLY A 199 30.63 -1.50 -41.13
CA GLY A 199 31.97 -0.92 -41.23
C GLY A 199 32.03 0.36 -42.07
N ARG A 200 31.23 0.45 -43.14
CA ARG A 200 31.08 1.67 -43.94
C ARG A 200 30.35 2.79 -43.20
N LEU A 201 29.46 2.47 -42.27
CA LEU A 201 28.64 3.43 -41.54
C LEU A 201 29.34 4.02 -40.29
N VAL A 202 30.30 3.30 -39.70
CA VAL A 202 30.97 3.64 -38.41
C VAL A 202 32.23 4.52 -38.58
N HIS A 203 32.40 5.21 -39.71
CA HIS A 203 33.56 6.07 -39.97
C HIS A 203 33.77 7.15 -38.86
N PRO A 204 35.02 7.43 -38.41
CA PRO A 204 35.36 7.92 -37.05
C PRO A 204 34.87 9.29 -36.53
N LEU A 205 33.96 10.00 -37.20
CA LEU A 205 33.62 11.39 -36.82
C LEU A 205 32.18 11.64 -36.36
N GLU A 206 31.23 10.74 -36.62
CA GLU A 206 29.85 10.91 -36.18
C GLU A 206 29.24 9.56 -35.76
N GLY A 207 28.69 9.50 -34.55
CA GLY A 207 28.01 8.31 -34.04
C GLY A 207 26.78 7.93 -34.88
N LEU A 208 26.34 6.68 -34.75
CA LEU A 208 25.16 6.17 -35.47
C LEU A 208 23.83 6.68 -34.89
N LEU A 209 23.81 7.05 -33.61
CA LEU A 209 22.60 7.51 -32.92
C LEU A 209 22.12 8.86 -33.48
N LYS A 210 20.79 9.01 -33.61
CA LYS A 210 20.11 10.20 -34.16
C LYS A 210 20.43 10.51 -35.62
N ARG A 211 21.05 9.59 -36.36
CA ARG A 211 21.22 9.76 -37.80
C ARG A 211 19.86 9.66 -38.49
N PRO A 212 19.54 10.58 -39.42
CA PRO A 212 18.30 10.50 -40.19
C PRO A 212 18.33 9.27 -41.09
N ALA A 213 17.22 8.54 -41.09
CA ALA A 213 16.98 7.38 -41.90
C ALA A 213 15.62 7.52 -42.61
N ARG A 214 15.42 6.74 -43.67
CA ARG A 214 14.12 6.66 -44.33
C ARG A 214 13.69 5.21 -44.43
N VAL A 215 12.57 4.90 -43.81
CA VAL A 215 11.96 3.58 -43.89
C VAL A 215 11.00 3.59 -45.07
N VAL A 216 11.21 2.67 -46.02
CA VAL A 216 10.33 2.49 -47.18
C VAL A 216 9.62 1.15 -47.02
N TRP A 217 8.33 1.19 -46.71
CA TRP A 217 7.51 -0.01 -46.57
C TRP A 217 6.71 -0.23 -47.85
N ARG A 218 6.97 -1.35 -48.53
CA ARG A 218 6.24 -1.76 -49.74
C ARG A 218 5.14 -2.74 -49.35
N VAL A 219 3.89 -2.37 -49.60
CA VAL A 219 2.72 -3.22 -49.37
C VAL A 219 2.00 -3.41 -50.71
N GLY A 220 2.21 -4.58 -51.34
CA GLY A 220 1.73 -4.83 -52.70
C GLY A 220 2.39 -3.87 -53.71
N THR A 221 1.57 -3.06 -54.38
CA THR A 221 2.02 -2.03 -55.34
C THR A 221 2.22 -0.66 -54.72
N GLU A 222 1.80 -0.44 -53.47
CA GLU A 222 1.96 0.85 -52.78
C GLU A 222 3.30 0.92 -52.02
N LEU A 223 3.86 2.12 -52.00
CA LEU A 223 5.12 2.45 -51.33
C LEU A 223 4.86 3.54 -50.31
N PHE A 224 4.93 3.18 -49.02
CA PHE A 224 4.86 4.11 -47.92
C PHE A 224 6.28 4.53 -47.52
N ARG A 225 6.48 5.84 -47.32
CA ARG A 225 7.78 6.41 -46.93
C ARG A 225 7.62 7.11 -45.60
N TYR A 226 8.45 6.71 -44.65
CA TYR A 226 8.49 7.28 -43.31
C TYR A 226 9.89 7.84 -43.07
N ASP A 227 9.96 9.09 -42.66
CA ASP A 227 11.20 9.65 -42.12
C ASP A 227 11.39 9.11 -40.69
N ALA A 228 12.62 8.73 -40.37
CA ALA A 228 12.98 8.08 -39.11
C ALA A 228 14.36 8.55 -38.65
N GLU A 229 14.73 8.20 -37.43
CA GLU A 229 16.09 8.40 -36.92
C GLU A 229 16.58 7.10 -36.28
N VAL A 230 17.90 6.88 -36.30
CA VAL A 230 18.51 5.73 -35.63
C VAL A 230 18.41 5.93 -34.11
N ALA A 231 17.43 5.27 -33.49
CA ALA A 231 17.17 5.37 -32.06
C ALA A 231 18.10 4.50 -31.21
N ARG A 232 18.48 3.31 -31.69
CA ARG A 232 19.29 2.32 -30.97
C ARG A 232 20.13 1.49 -31.93
N VAL A 233 21.26 0.97 -31.45
CA VAL A 233 22.13 0.00 -32.12
C VAL A 233 22.43 -1.11 -31.11
N GLU A 234 22.23 -2.37 -31.47
CA GLU A 234 22.38 -3.53 -30.57
C GLU A 234 23.52 -4.42 -31.04
N ALA A 235 24.64 -4.46 -30.30
CA ALA A 235 25.76 -5.33 -30.65
C ALA A 235 25.48 -6.80 -30.27
N GLU A 236 24.57 -7.46 -30.97
CA GLU A 236 24.37 -8.90 -30.89
C GLU A 236 24.95 -9.57 -32.14
N ILE A 237 26.06 -10.30 -31.96
CA ILE A 237 26.71 -11.05 -33.03
C ILE A 237 25.95 -12.36 -33.21
N ASP A 238 25.10 -12.43 -34.23
CA ASP A 238 24.48 -13.71 -34.61
C ASP A 238 25.52 -14.56 -35.36
N ALA A 239 26.00 -15.60 -34.70
CA ALA A 239 27.02 -16.52 -35.21
C ALA A 239 26.60 -17.27 -36.49
N ALA A 240 25.32 -17.24 -36.87
CA ALA A 240 24.83 -17.84 -38.12
C ALA A 240 24.86 -16.88 -39.33
N SER A 241 24.89 -15.56 -39.12
CA SER A 241 24.81 -14.56 -40.19
C SER A 241 26.00 -13.59 -40.26
N GLY A 242 26.86 -13.51 -39.23
CA GLY A 242 28.04 -12.63 -39.25
C GLY A 242 27.68 -11.15 -39.40
N GLY A 243 26.59 -10.71 -38.77
CA GLY A 243 26.12 -9.34 -38.79
C GLY A 243 25.83 -8.79 -37.39
N ILE A 244 25.70 -7.46 -37.32
CA ILE A 244 25.41 -6.68 -36.11
C ILE A 244 23.97 -6.17 -36.19
N GLN A 245 23.25 -6.19 -35.06
CA GLN A 245 21.82 -5.83 -34.95
C GLN A 245 21.55 -4.36 -34.60
#